data_AF-A0A182UEK5-F1
#
_entry.id   AF-A0A182UEK5-F1
#
_cell.length_a   1.000
_cell.length_b   1.000
_cell.length_c   1.000
_cell.angle_alpha   90.00
_cell.angle_beta   90.00
_cell.angle_gamma   90.00
#
_symmetry.space_group_name_H-M   'P 1'
#
loop_
_entity.id
_entity.type
_entity.pdbx_description
1 polymer ?
#
loop_
_entity_poly.entity_id
_entity_poly.type
_entity_poly.pdbx_seq_one_letter_code
_entity_poly.pdbx_strand_id
1 'polypeptide(L)'
;MCCFVFISTSCGQETRVIPRILQLRSHWMKSEKESVRLVEAGITKEVLNGAIAQFCLEIIAKHGDPAPRLCNKDPLTLKMGSYVIELFPAAKFLFMVRDGRATVHSIISRKVTITGFDLTSYRQCLTKWNQAIQTMHEQCKEIGSDRCMMVYYEQLVLHPEEWMRKILHFLDIPWNDSVLHHEEFINKENGVALSKVERSSDQVIKPVNLEALSKWVGKIPSDVIRDMADIAPMLSVLGYDPYSNPPDYGKPDSYVQENTYKVRSNPQMWEHRAKELLNRDPLADNLPPKAKDTDEDDYGAGSKDRKSR
;
A
#
# COMPACT_ATOMS: atom_id res chain seq x y z
N MET A 1 7.72 -2.62 -0.76
CA MET A 1 7.00 -2.70 0.52
C MET A 1 8.06 -2.72 1.60
N CYS A 2 7.85 -2.00 2.70
CA CYS A 2 8.67 -2.14 3.89
C CYS A 2 7.81 -2.81 4.96
N CYS A 3 8.35 -3.82 5.64
CA CYS A 3 7.77 -4.34 6.87
C CYS A 3 8.75 -4.05 8.00
N PHE A 4 8.23 -3.69 9.16
CA PHE A 4 9.01 -3.47 10.38
C PHE A 4 8.40 -4.28 11.50
N VAL A 5 9.23 -4.78 12.40
CA VAL A 5 8.80 -5.51 13.60
C VAL A 5 8.58 -4.55 14.74
N PHE A 6 7.42 -4.63 15.36
CA PHE A 6 7.09 -3.87 16.56
C PHE A 6 6.75 -4.88 17.65
N ILE A 7 7.56 -4.98 18.71
CA ILE A 7 7.36 -5.99 19.78
C ILE A 7 5.97 -5.91 20.42
N SER A 8 5.29 -4.76 20.33
CA SER A 8 3.95 -4.54 20.86
C SER A 8 2.88 -4.29 19.79
N THR A 9 3.11 -4.63 18.52
CA THR A 9 2.14 -4.38 17.45
C THR A 9 2.05 -5.54 16.46
N SER A 10 0.80 -5.95 16.16
CA SER A 10 0.49 -6.98 15.17
C SER A 10 -0.25 -6.34 14.00
N CYS A 11 0.36 -6.32 12.81
CA CYS A 11 -0.26 -5.84 11.57
C CYS A 11 -0.83 -6.97 10.69
N GLY A 12 -0.22 -8.16 10.76
CA GLY A 12 -0.51 -9.29 9.89
C GLY A 12 -0.38 -9.00 8.38
N GLN A 13 -1.02 -9.86 7.59
CA GLN A 13 -1.09 -9.83 6.13
C GLN A 13 -2.19 -8.88 5.61
N GLU A 14 -2.23 -8.65 4.28
CA GLU A 14 -3.34 -7.90 3.67
C GLU A 14 -4.68 -8.62 3.87
N THR A 15 -5.67 -7.92 4.42
CA THR A 15 -6.99 -8.52 4.66
C THR A 15 -7.81 -8.62 3.39
N ARG A 16 -7.61 -7.68 2.44
CA ARG A 16 -8.34 -7.52 1.17
C ARG A 16 -9.83 -7.21 1.31
N VAL A 17 -10.48 -7.62 2.39
CA VAL A 17 -11.91 -7.44 2.65
C VAL A 17 -12.24 -6.07 3.23
N ILE A 18 -11.36 -5.49 4.06
CA ILE A 18 -11.54 -4.16 4.65
C ILE A 18 -11.68 -3.06 3.58
N PRO A 19 -10.75 -2.91 2.61
CA PRO A 19 -10.91 -1.89 1.58
C PRO A 19 -12.18 -2.10 0.73
N ARG A 20 -12.63 -3.35 0.55
CA ARG A 20 -13.85 -3.67 -0.21
C ARG A 20 -15.12 -3.25 0.51
N ILE A 21 -15.27 -3.54 1.82
CA ILE A 21 -16.45 -3.11 2.58
C ILE A 21 -16.51 -1.59 2.72
N LEU A 22 -15.36 -0.93 2.91
CA LEU A 22 -15.28 0.52 2.94
C LEU A 22 -15.66 1.15 1.59
N GLN A 23 -15.24 0.54 0.48
CA GLN A 23 -15.63 0.97 -0.86
C GLN A 23 -17.13 0.77 -1.10
N LEU A 24 -17.67 -0.38 -0.71
CA LEU A 24 -19.10 -0.69 -0.84
C LEU A 24 -19.95 0.35 -0.09
N ARG A 25 -19.57 0.68 1.15
CA ARG A 25 -20.21 1.76 1.90
C ARG A 25 -20.12 3.10 1.18
N SER A 26 -18.96 3.43 0.60
CA SER A 26 -18.81 4.67 -0.16
C SER A 26 -19.77 4.72 -1.36
N HIS A 27 -20.04 3.59 -2.02
CA HIS A 27 -21.01 3.54 -3.12
C HIS A 27 -22.44 3.79 -2.65
N TRP A 28 -22.86 3.20 -1.53
CA TRP A 28 -24.19 3.46 -0.95
C TRP A 28 -24.40 4.94 -0.64
N MET A 29 -23.41 5.60 -0.04
CA MET A 29 -23.50 7.02 0.31
C MET A 29 -23.39 7.98 -0.89
N LYS A 30 -22.84 7.53 -2.03
CA LYS A 30 -22.78 8.33 -3.27
C LYS A 30 -24.10 8.34 -4.03
N SER A 31 -24.93 7.32 -3.85
CA SER A 31 -26.24 7.23 -4.49
C SER A 31 -27.31 7.84 -3.59
N GLU A 32 -27.80 9.02 -3.96
CA GLU A 32 -28.86 9.71 -3.19
C GLU A 32 -30.11 8.82 -3.03
N LYS A 33 -30.52 8.13 -4.11
CA LYS A 33 -31.65 7.20 -4.08
C LYS A 33 -31.45 6.08 -3.06
N GLU A 34 -30.27 5.48 -3.02
CA GLU A 34 -29.99 4.38 -2.10
C GLU A 34 -29.85 4.89 -0.67
N SER A 35 -29.19 6.03 -0.47
CA SER A 35 -29.08 6.67 0.84
C SER A 35 -30.45 6.95 1.46
N VAL A 36 -31.43 7.43 0.67
CA VAL A 36 -32.80 7.66 1.15
C VAL A 36 -33.48 6.34 1.52
N ARG A 37 -33.35 5.29 0.69
CA ARG A 37 -33.94 3.97 0.98
C ARG A 37 -33.38 3.35 2.27
N LEU A 38 -32.09 3.49 2.51
CA LEU A 38 -31.45 3.01 3.73
C LEU A 38 -32.00 3.72 4.97
N VAL A 39 -32.14 5.05 4.90
CA VAL A 39 -32.71 5.84 6.00
C VAL A 39 -34.17 5.47 6.26
N GLU A 40 -35.01 5.34 5.23
CA GLU A 40 -36.41 4.90 5.38
C GLU A 40 -36.54 3.47 5.93
N ALA A 41 -35.54 2.62 5.69
CA ALA A 41 -35.46 1.27 6.26
C ALA A 41 -34.92 1.24 7.71
N GLY A 42 -34.66 2.41 8.33
CA GLY A 42 -34.07 2.51 9.67
C GLY A 42 -32.57 2.23 9.74
N ILE A 43 -31.89 2.11 8.58
CA ILE A 43 -30.44 1.93 8.50
C ILE A 43 -29.81 3.32 8.50
N THR A 44 -29.72 3.91 9.69
CA THR A 44 -29.11 5.24 9.87
C THR A 44 -27.58 5.18 9.73
N LYS A 45 -26.95 6.36 9.70
CA LYS A 45 -25.50 6.49 9.68
C LYS A 45 -24.85 5.75 10.86
N GLU A 46 -25.44 5.84 12.04
CA GLU A 46 -24.94 5.22 13.28
C GLU A 46 -25.01 3.71 13.21
N VAL A 47 -26.13 3.16 12.72
CA VAL A 47 -26.31 1.71 12.53
C VAL A 47 -25.27 1.17 11.55
N LEU A 48 -25.12 1.84 10.40
CA LEU A 48 -24.21 1.42 9.35
C LEU A 48 -22.74 1.53 9.79
N ASN A 49 -22.37 2.63 10.44
CA ASN A 49 -21.04 2.83 11.00
C ASN A 49 -20.72 1.77 12.06
N GLY A 50 -21.66 1.48 12.98
CA GLY A 50 -21.49 0.45 14.00
C GLY A 50 -21.25 -0.94 13.40
N ALA A 51 -22.03 -1.31 12.38
CA ALA A 51 -21.87 -2.59 11.69
C ALA A 51 -20.51 -2.71 10.97
N ILE A 52 -20.08 -1.65 10.27
CA ILE A 52 -18.80 -1.64 9.54
C ILE A 52 -17.62 -1.60 10.51
N ALA A 53 -17.71 -0.84 11.60
CA ALA A 53 -16.67 -0.81 12.63
C ALA A 53 -16.50 -2.19 13.27
N GLN A 54 -17.58 -2.87 13.62
CA GLN A 54 -17.53 -4.24 14.15
C GLN A 54 -16.94 -5.23 13.15
N PHE A 55 -17.37 -5.17 11.89
CA PHE A 55 -16.79 -6.00 10.83
C PHE A 55 -15.27 -5.79 10.70
N CYS A 56 -14.82 -4.53 10.63
CA CYS A 56 -13.40 -4.22 10.49
C CYS A 56 -12.62 -4.66 11.73
N LEU A 57 -13.13 -4.39 12.93
CA LEU A 57 -12.46 -4.73 14.18
C LEU A 57 -12.32 -6.25 14.36
N GLU A 58 -13.37 -7.01 14.04
CA GLU A 58 -13.35 -8.47 14.11
C GLU A 58 -12.26 -9.06 13.20
N ILE A 59 -12.16 -8.55 11.97
CA ILE A 59 -11.09 -8.95 11.04
C ILE A 59 -9.72 -8.57 11.63
N ILE A 60 -9.50 -7.29 11.96
CA ILE A 60 -8.21 -6.77 12.46
C ILE A 60 -7.75 -7.53 13.71
N ALA A 61 -8.65 -7.82 14.64
CA ALA A 61 -8.31 -8.47 15.90
C ALA A 61 -8.07 -9.98 15.78
N LYS A 62 -8.65 -10.66 14.78
CA LYS A 62 -8.63 -12.12 14.69
C LYS A 62 -7.85 -12.69 13.51
N HIS A 63 -7.43 -11.88 12.55
CA HIS A 63 -6.66 -12.37 11.39
C HIS A 63 -5.16 -12.55 11.67
N GLY A 64 -4.66 -12.04 12.80
CA GLY A 64 -3.26 -12.13 13.21
C GLY A 64 -3.12 -12.40 14.71
N ASP A 65 -1.87 -12.41 15.18
CA ASP A 65 -1.58 -12.65 16.60
C ASP A 65 -2.11 -11.50 17.47
N PRO A 66 -2.62 -11.79 18.68
CA PRO A 66 -3.07 -10.76 19.60
C PRO A 66 -1.90 -9.88 20.04
N ALA A 67 -2.10 -8.57 20.06
CA ALA A 67 -1.10 -7.61 20.51
C ALA A 67 -1.76 -6.42 21.23
N PRO A 68 -1.02 -5.72 22.12
CA PRO A 68 -1.53 -4.52 22.79
C PRO A 68 -1.96 -3.42 21.82
N ARG A 69 -1.33 -3.38 20.63
CA ARG A 69 -1.71 -2.49 19.54
C ARG A 69 -1.96 -3.30 18.28
N LEU A 70 -3.12 -3.10 17.69
CA LEU A 70 -3.47 -3.71 16.42
C LEU A 70 -3.17 -2.73 15.29
N CYS A 71 -2.80 -3.30 14.15
CA CYS A 71 -2.47 -2.57 12.95
C CYS A 71 -3.13 -3.27 11.75
N ASN A 72 -3.41 -2.51 10.71
CA ASN A 72 -3.87 -3.06 9.44
C ASN A 72 -3.09 -2.43 8.30
N LYS A 73 -2.68 -3.25 7.34
CA LYS A 73 -2.04 -2.80 6.11
C LYS A 73 -2.82 -3.32 4.91
N ASP A 74 -3.69 -2.46 4.39
CA ASP A 74 -4.36 -2.62 3.11
C ASP A 74 -4.16 -1.31 2.31
N PRO A 75 -3.42 -1.31 1.18
CA PRO A 75 -2.91 -0.07 0.57
C PRO A 75 -3.96 0.99 0.24
N LEU A 76 -5.17 0.57 -0.16
CA LEU A 76 -6.23 1.48 -0.61
C LEU A 76 -7.16 1.94 0.51
N THR A 77 -6.98 1.49 1.75
CA THR A 77 -7.81 1.89 2.90
C THR A 77 -7.75 3.40 3.14
N LEU A 78 -6.59 4.03 2.92
CA LEU A 78 -6.41 5.47 3.10
C LEU A 78 -7.24 6.32 2.13
N LYS A 79 -7.74 5.77 1.01
CA LYS A 79 -8.70 6.49 0.15
C LYS A 79 -10.00 6.84 0.89
N MET A 80 -10.29 6.16 1.99
CA MET A 80 -11.43 6.38 2.87
C MET A 80 -10.97 6.80 4.28
N GLY A 81 -9.78 7.37 4.41
CA GLY A 81 -9.14 7.65 5.70
C GLY A 81 -10.00 8.50 6.64
N SER A 82 -10.64 9.56 6.14
CA SER A 82 -11.53 10.41 6.95
C SER A 82 -12.73 9.64 7.50
N TYR A 83 -13.27 8.69 6.72
CA TYR A 83 -14.34 7.80 7.19
C TYR A 83 -13.81 6.78 8.21
N VAL A 84 -12.62 6.24 8.02
CA VAL A 84 -12.01 5.33 9.01
C VAL A 84 -11.75 6.05 10.34
N ILE A 85 -11.36 7.33 10.34
CA ILE A 85 -11.27 8.15 11.56
C ILE A 85 -12.64 8.34 12.23
N GLU A 86 -13.71 8.48 11.45
CA GLU A 86 -15.07 8.53 12.00
C GLU A 86 -15.43 7.22 12.74
N LEU A 87 -15.04 6.07 12.19
CA LEU A 87 -15.26 4.76 12.80
C LEU A 87 -14.34 4.49 14.00
N PHE A 88 -13.09 4.94 13.92
CA PHE A 88 -12.03 4.71 14.91
C PHE A 88 -11.31 6.02 15.24
N PRO A 89 -11.86 6.85 16.16
CA PRO A 89 -11.36 8.20 16.42
C PRO A 89 -9.90 8.29 16.89
N ALA A 90 -9.39 7.22 17.50
CA ALA A 90 -8.01 7.10 17.99
C ALA A 90 -7.03 6.48 16.96
N ALA A 91 -7.51 6.10 15.77
CA ALA A 91 -6.65 5.53 14.74
C ALA A 91 -5.64 6.56 14.22
N LYS A 92 -4.44 6.08 13.91
CA LYS A 92 -3.37 6.83 13.24
C LYS A 92 -3.02 6.14 11.91
N PHE A 93 -2.61 6.93 10.92
CA PHE A 93 -2.24 6.49 9.58
C PHE A 93 -0.77 6.75 9.31
N LEU A 94 -0.10 5.75 8.73
CA LEU A 94 1.17 5.93 8.03
C LEU A 94 0.90 5.91 6.53
N PHE A 95 0.98 7.07 5.89
CA PHE A 95 0.80 7.20 4.46
C PHE A 95 2.13 6.97 3.75
N MET A 96 2.35 5.74 3.27
CA MET A 96 3.53 5.39 2.49
C MET A 96 3.52 6.10 1.13
N VAL A 97 4.52 6.94 0.91
CA VAL A 97 4.75 7.66 -0.35
C VAL A 97 5.99 7.09 -1.01
N ARG A 98 5.92 6.82 -2.31
CA ARG A 98 7.04 6.33 -3.12
C ARG A 98 6.95 6.98 -4.49
N ASP A 99 8.08 7.15 -5.17
CA ASP A 99 8.12 7.61 -6.55
C ASP A 99 7.14 6.80 -7.42
N GLY A 100 6.24 7.50 -8.12
CA GLY A 100 5.22 6.88 -8.96
C GLY A 100 5.81 6.03 -10.08
N ARG A 101 6.98 6.41 -10.59
CA ARG A 101 7.72 5.66 -11.62
C ARG A 101 8.22 4.32 -11.08
N ALA A 102 8.78 4.33 -9.87
CA ALA A 102 9.20 3.11 -9.17
C ALA A 102 8.01 2.20 -8.83
N THR A 103 6.91 2.81 -8.39
CA THR A 103 5.67 2.10 -8.02
C THR A 103 5.04 1.42 -9.24
N VAL A 104 4.83 2.16 -10.34
CA VAL A 104 4.25 1.62 -11.58
C VAL A 104 5.15 0.57 -12.21
N HIS A 105 6.46 0.81 -12.27
CA HIS A 105 7.39 -0.21 -12.78
C HIS A 105 7.32 -1.49 -11.95
N SER A 106 7.22 -1.39 -10.62
CA SER A 106 7.05 -2.55 -9.74
C SER A 106 5.72 -3.29 -9.99
N ILE A 107 4.64 -2.57 -10.26
CA ILE A 107 3.33 -3.16 -10.57
C ILE A 107 3.40 -3.94 -11.89
N ILE A 108 3.95 -3.32 -12.94
CA ILE A 108 4.03 -3.88 -14.29
C ILE A 108 4.99 -5.08 -14.34
N SER A 109 6.25 -4.88 -13.94
CA SER A 109 7.30 -5.92 -14.04
C SER A 109 6.95 -7.18 -13.24
N ARG A 110 6.22 -7.00 -12.14
CA ARG A 110 5.79 -8.09 -11.28
C ARG A 110 4.36 -8.52 -11.54
N LYS A 111 3.68 -8.00 -12.56
CA LYS A 111 2.29 -8.37 -12.90
C LYS A 111 1.34 -8.33 -11.68
N VAL A 112 1.46 -7.30 -10.82
CA VAL A 112 0.58 -7.14 -9.66
C VAL A 112 -0.78 -6.64 -10.16
N THR A 113 -1.81 -7.47 -10.05
CA THR A 113 -3.15 -7.13 -10.54
C THR A 113 -3.84 -6.15 -9.59
N ILE A 114 -4.20 -4.99 -10.12
CA ILE A 114 -4.97 -3.95 -9.43
C ILE A 114 -6.16 -3.61 -10.30
N THR A 115 -7.36 -3.62 -9.74
CA THR A 115 -8.59 -3.34 -10.50
C THR A 115 -8.49 -1.98 -11.20
N GLY A 116 -8.71 -1.99 -12.52
CA GLY A 116 -8.66 -0.79 -13.36
C GLY A 116 -7.27 -0.37 -13.84
N PHE A 117 -6.21 -1.14 -13.55
CA PHE A 117 -4.87 -0.93 -14.12
C PHE A 117 -4.64 -1.87 -15.31
N ASP A 118 -4.27 -1.29 -16.45
CA ASP A 118 -3.75 -1.99 -17.62
C ASP A 118 -2.22 -2.12 -17.51
N LEU A 119 -1.78 -3.32 -17.14
CA LEU A 119 -0.38 -3.64 -16.90
C LEU A 119 0.48 -3.60 -18.17
N THR A 120 -0.11 -3.44 -19.36
CA THR A 120 0.62 -3.25 -20.61
C THR A 120 0.99 -1.79 -20.89
N SER A 121 0.39 -0.84 -20.15
CA SER A 121 0.52 0.60 -20.39
C SER A 121 1.08 1.34 -19.16
N TYR A 122 2.35 1.75 -19.24
CA TYR A 122 2.96 2.64 -18.24
C TYR A 122 2.18 3.95 -18.07
N ARG A 123 1.73 4.54 -19.19
CA ARG A 123 0.95 5.80 -19.19
C ARG A 123 -0.33 5.65 -18.38
N GLN A 124 -1.10 4.59 -18.64
CA GLN A 124 -2.36 4.38 -17.93
C GLN A 124 -2.10 4.06 -16.45
N CYS A 125 -1.12 3.19 -16.15
CA CYS A 125 -0.74 2.87 -14.78
C CYS A 125 -0.28 4.12 -13.98
N LEU A 126 0.51 5.01 -14.59
CA LEU A 126 0.93 6.28 -13.97
C LEU A 126 -0.25 7.22 -13.76
N THR A 127 -1.17 7.32 -14.72
CA THR A 127 -2.39 8.12 -14.58
C THR A 127 -3.24 7.61 -13.41
N LYS A 128 -3.41 6.29 -13.29
CA LYS A 128 -4.18 5.66 -12.20
C LYS A 128 -3.46 5.78 -10.85
N TRP A 129 -2.13 5.64 -10.83
CA TRP A 129 -1.33 5.92 -9.66
C TRP A 129 -1.52 7.36 -9.20
N ASN A 130 -1.44 8.33 -10.11
CA ASN A 130 -1.61 9.75 -9.81
C ASN A 130 -2.98 10.04 -9.19
N GLN A 131 -4.05 9.49 -9.77
CA GLN A 131 -5.40 9.62 -9.20
C GLN A 131 -5.50 9.03 -7.79
N ALA A 132 -4.96 7.83 -7.59
CA ALA A 132 -5.03 7.16 -6.29
C ALA A 132 -4.21 7.89 -5.21
N ILE A 133 -2.97 8.27 -5.51
CA ILE A 133 -2.09 8.96 -4.57
C ILE A 133 -2.60 10.36 -4.26
N GLN A 134 -3.21 11.05 -5.22
CA GLN A 134 -3.87 12.34 -5.00
C GLN A 134 -4.99 12.22 -3.97
N THR A 135 -5.92 11.28 -4.14
CA THR A 135 -7.00 11.06 -3.17
C THR A 135 -6.46 10.71 -1.78
N MET A 136 -5.47 9.82 -1.69
CA MET A 136 -4.88 9.44 -0.40
C MET A 136 -4.14 10.61 0.26
N HIS A 137 -3.46 11.44 -0.52
CA HIS A 137 -2.79 12.65 -0.03
C HIS A 137 -3.80 13.69 0.49
N GLU A 138 -4.90 13.91 -0.22
CA GLU A 138 -6.00 14.79 0.22
C GLU A 138 -6.63 14.27 1.52
N GLN A 139 -6.91 12.97 1.62
CA GLN A 139 -7.41 12.34 2.84
C GLN A 139 -6.43 12.49 4.01
N CYS A 140 -5.13 12.22 3.79
CA CYS A 140 -4.13 12.38 4.83
C CYS A 140 -4.04 13.83 5.34
N LYS A 141 -4.14 14.80 4.42
CA LYS A 141 -4.18 16.23 4.76
C LYS A 141 -5.44 16.61 5.55
N GLU A 142 -6.60 16.08 5.17
CA GLU A 142 -7.88 16.30 5.87
C GLU A 142 -7.88 15.73 7.29
N ILE A 143 -7.29 14.54 7.49
CA ILE A 143 -7.18 13.87 8.79
C ILE A 143 -6.31 14.67 9.79
N GLY A 144 -5.30 15.38 9.28
CA GLY A 144 -4.38 16.21 10.04
C GLY A 144 -3.09 15.46 10.48
N SER A 145 -2.03 16.24 10.73
CA SER A 145 -0.69 15.72 11.04
C SER A 145 -0.60 14.89 12.31
N ASP A 146 -1.53 15.08 13.26
CA ASP A 146 -1.56 14.33 14.52
C ASP A 146 -2.04 12.88 14.34
N ARG A 147 -2.72 12.61 13.21
CA ARG A 147 -3.31 11.30 12.90
C ARG A 147 -2.93 10.74 11.53
N CYS A 148 -2.28 11.49 10.66
CA CYS A 148 -1.72 10.97 9.43
C CYS A 148 -0.29 11.48 9.20
N MET A 149 0.67 10.57 9.18
CA MET A 149 2.08 10.86 8.90
C MET A 149 2.44 10.34 7.51
N MET A 150 2.95 11.22 6.65
CA MET A 150 3.57 10.82 5.38
C MET A 150 4.94 10.19 5.64
N VAL A 151 5.19 9.04 5.02
CA VAL A 151 6.45 8.30 5.14
C VAL A 151 6.99 8.02 3.74
N TYR A 152 8.11 8.65 3.40
CA TYR A 152 8.78 8.47 2.10
C TYR A 152 9.56 7.16 2.11
N TYR A 153 9.22 6.24 1.21
CA TYR A 153 9.84 4.93 1.08
C TYR A 153 11.36 5.04 0.89
N GLU A 154 11.79 5.94 0.01
CA GLU A 154 13.19 6.14 -0.33
C GLU A 154 13.96 6.60 0.90
N GLN A 155 13.42 7.58 1.65
CA GLN A 155 14.04 8.07 2.87
C GLN A 155 14.05 7.01 3.98
N LEU A 156 13.00 6.22 4.10
CA LEU A 156 12.92 5.11 5.05
C LEU A 156 13.91 3.99 4.72
N VAL A 157 14.21 3.77 3.44
CA VAL A 157 15.22 2.80 3.01
C VAL A 157 16.64 3.36 3.21
N LEU A 158 16.85 4.64 2.90
CA LEU A 158 18.16 5.29 3.02
C LEU A 158 18.56 5.51 4.49
N HIS A 159 17.59 5.89 5.34
CA HIS A 159 17.78 6.26 6.74
C HIS A 159 16.78 5.55 7.69
N PRO A 160 16.84 4.21 7.80
CA PRO A 160 15.80 3.44 8.49
C PRO A 160 15.69 3.78 9.97
N GLU A 161 16.81 3.92 10.70
CA GLU A 161 16.79 4.25 12.13
C GLU A 161 16.14 5.61 12.38
N GLU A 162 16.54 6.65 11.65
CA GLU A 162 15.98 8.00 11.79
C GLU A 162 14.47 7.99 11.59
N TRP A 163 13.99 7.37 10.50
CA TRP A 163 12.57 7.33 10.20
C TRP A 163 11.79 6.43 11.15
N MET A 164 12.33 5.30 11.58
CA MET A 164 11.67 4.45 12.56
C MET A 164 11.53 5.14 13.92
N ARG A 165 12.52 5.94 14.35
CA ARG A 165 12.39 6.78 15.55
C ARG A 165 11.26 7.79 15.42
N LYS A 166 11.16 8.48 14.27
CA LYS A 166 10.06 9.43 13.99
C LYS A 166 8.70 8.75 13.96
N ILE A 167 8.59 7.61 13.29
CA ILE A 167 7.35 6.84 13.17
C ILE A 167 6.88 6.33 14.54
N LEU A 168 7.78 5.75 15.32
CA LEU A 168 7.45 5.24 16.65
C LEU A 168 7.04 6.35 17.61
N HIS A 169 7.73 7.49 17.56
CA HIS A 169 7.33 8.67 18.30
C HIS A 169 5.94 9.16 17.88
N PHE A 170 5.68 9.31 16.58
CA PHE A 170 4.36 9.69 16.06
C PHE A 170 3.26 8.71 16.51
N LEU A 171 3.56 7.42 16.56
CA LEU A 171 2.61 6.41 17.00
C LEU A 171 2.48 6.31 18.53
N ASP A 172 3.30 6.98 19.33
CA ASP A 172 3.42 6.79 20.78
C ASP A 172 3.83 5.36 21.17
N ILE A 173 4.76 4.76 20.42
CA ILE A 173 5.31 3.42 20.69
C ILE A 173 6.77 3.58 21.16
N PRO A 174 7.21 2.90 22.25
CA PRO A 174 8.60 2.93 22.68
C PRO A 174 9.57 2.42 21.60
N TRP A 175 10.79 2.98 21.55
CA TRP A 175 11.84 2.48 20.67
C TRP A 175 12.18 1.02 20.97
N ASN A 176 12.34 0.22 19.92
CA ASN A 176 12.94 -1.11 20.01
C ASN A 176 13.84 -1.35 18.80
N ASP A 177 15.03 -1.88 19.03
CA ASP A 177 16.02 -2.14 17.99
C ASP A 177 15.57 -3.20 16.97
N SER A 178 14.66 -4.10 17.36
CA SER A 178 14.08 -5.14 16.49
C SER A 178 13.47 -4.58 15.21
N VAL A 179 13.06 -3.31 15.22
CA VAL A 179 12.46 -2.64 14.06
C VAL A 179 13.45 -2.59 12.88
N LEU A 180 14.76 -2.55 13.14
CA LEU A 180 15.80 -2.51 12.11
C LEU A 180 16.18 -3.90 11.57
N HIS A 181 15.74 -4.96 12.26
CA HIS A 181 16.14 -6.35 12.03
C HIS A 181 14.94 -7.24 11.70
N HIS A 182 13.95 -6.70 10.99
CA HIS A 182 12.68 -7.40 10.72
C HIS A 182 12.85 -8.78 10.06
N GLU A 183 13.89 -8.95 9.24
CA GLU A 183 14.25 -10.19 8.57
C GLU A 183 14.59 -11.32 9.55
N GLU A 184 14.98 -10.99 10.79
CA GLU A 184 15.28 -11.99 11.82
C GLU A 184 14.02 -12.53 12.49
N PHE A 185 12.86 -11.90 12.29
CA PHE A 185 11.59 -12.25 12.96
C PHE A 185 10.52 -12.79 12.00
N ILE A 186 10.88 -13.11 10.75
CA ILE A 186 9.93 -13.67 9.78
C ILE A 186 9.36 -15.00 10.28
N ASN A 187 8.04 -15.12 10.30
CA ASN A 187 7.27 -16.30 10.73
C ASN A 187 7.64 -16.81 12.14
N LYS A 188 8.18 -15.95 13.01
CA LYS A 188 8.35 -16.22 14.45
C LYS A 188 7.11 -15.76 15.22
N GLU A 189 6.90 -16.32 16.40
CA GLU A 189 5.84 -15.90 17.33
C GLU A 189 5.98 -14.39 17.64
N ASN A 190 4.88 -13.64 17.53
CA ASN A 190 4.86 -12.17 17.66
C ASN A 190 5.83 -11.42 16.70
N GLY A 191 6.23 -12.07 15.60
CA GLY A 191 7.12 -11.54 14.58
C GLY A 191 6.40 -11.03 13.33
N VAL A 192 7.03 -11.18 12.16
CA VAL A 192 6.45 -10.78 10.87
C VAL A 192 5.79 -11.99 10.21
N ALA A 193 4.46 -12.05 10.24
CA ALA A 193 3.70 -13.04 9.47
C ALA A 193 3.67 -12.63 7.98
N LEU A 194 4.18 -13.49 7.09
CA LEU A 194 4.15 -13.27 5.64
C LEU A 194 3.15 -14.20 4.96
N SER A 195 2.39 -13.66 4.01
CA SER A 195 1.58 -14.50 3.10
C SER A 195 2.47 -15.04 1.98
N LYS A 196 2.34 -16.34 1.71
CA LYS A 196 3.06 -17.02 0.62
C LYS A 196 2.70 -16.47 -0.76
N VAL A 197 1.45 -16.01 -0.91
CA VAL A 197 0.87 -15.52 -2.17
C VAL A 197 0.91 -13.99 -2.32
N GLU A 198 1.32 -13.27 -1.27
CA GLU A 198 1.55 -11.83 -1.40
C GLU A 198 2.77 -11.56 -2.27
N ARG A 199 2.63 -10.67 -3.24
CA ARG A 199 3.71 -10.39 -4.19
C ARG A 199 4.94 -9.88 -3.44
N SER A 200 4.79 -9.03 -2.43
CA SER A 200 5.93 -8.40 -1.73
C SER A 200 6.79 -9.33 -0.85
N SER A 201 6.35 -10.56 -0.56
CA SER A 201 6.96 -11.39 0.49
C SER A 201 8.42 -11.78 0.20
N ASP A 202 8.80 -12.00 -1.05
CA ASP A 202 10.17 -12.33 -1.47
C ASP A 202 11.15 -11.15 -1.31
N GLN A 203 10.65 -9.90 -1.26
CA GLN A 203 11.49 -8.75 -0.92
C GLN A 203 11.61 -8.56 0.59
N VAL A 204 10.52 -8.80 1.33
CA VAL A 204 10.44 -8.51 2.77
C VAL A 204 11.26 -9.49 3.61
N ILE A 205 11.58 -10.68 3.11
CA ILE A 205 12.49 -11.59 3.82
C ILE A 205 13.94 -11.08 3.90
N LYS A 206 14.30 -10.06 3.12
CA LYS A 206 15.65 -9.48 3.07
C LYS A 206 15.74 -8.29 4.04
N PRO A 207 16.92 -8.02 4.62
CA PRO A 207 17.12 -6.78 5.37
C PRO A 207 16.86 -5.55 4.49
N VAL A 208 16.62 -4.39 5.11
CA VAL A 208 16.47 -3.13 4.38
C VAL A 208 17.69 -2.89 3.48
N ASN A 209 17.44 -2.69 2.18
CA ASN A 209 18.48 -2.64 1.15
C ASN A 209 18.09 -1.71 -0.01
N LEU A 210 19.07 -1.36 -0.84
CA LEU A 210 18.95 -0.36 -1.89
C LEU A 210 18.53 -0.94 -3.25
N GLU A 211 18.31 -2.25 -3.37
CA GLU A 211 18.07 -2.89 -4.67
C GLU A 211 16.87 -2.31 -5.41
N ALA A 212 15.86 -1.81 -4.70
CA ALA A 212 14.58 -1.40 -5.29
C ALA A 212 14.44 0.10 -5.57
N LEU A 213 15.39 0.95 -5.17
CA LEU A 213 15.27 2.42 -5.30
C LEU A 213 15.12 2.85 -6.77
N SER A 214 16.08 2.48 -7.62
CA SER A 214 16.18 3.01 -8.99
C SER A 214 16.03 1.93 -10.08
N LYS A 215 15.46 0.76 -9.76
CA LYS A 215 15.25 -0.34 -10.73
C LYS A 215 14.40 0.02 -11.95
N TRP A 216 13.60 1.07 -11.84
CA TRP A 216 12.70 1.57 -12.88
C TRP A 216 13.40 2.38 -13.96
N VAL A 217 14.61 2.89 -13.69
CA VAL A 217 15.35 3.74 -14.62
C VAL A 217 15.64 2.98 -15.92
N GLY A 218 15.36 3.62 -17.06
CA GLY A 218 15.52 3.02 -18.38
C GLY A 218 14.45 1.98 -18.75
N LYS A 219 13.39 1.81 -17.94
CA LYS A 219 12.30 0.86 -18.21
C LYS A 219 11.01 1.52 -18.69
N ILE A 220 10.89 2.84 -18.53
CA ILE A 220 9.71 3.60 -18.92
C ILE A 220 9.86 4.04 -20.39
N PRO A 221 8.84 3.85 -21.25
CA PRO A 221 8.87 4.32 -22.63
C PRO A 221 9.15 5.83 -22.75
N SER A 222 9.90 6.22 -23.80
CA SER A 222 10.36 7.61 -23.98
C SER A 222 9.23 8.63 -24.11
N ASP A 223 8.10 8.27 -24.72
CA ASP A 223 6.91 9.13 -24.84
C ASP A 223 6.27 9.40 -23.46
N VAL A 224 6.29 8.41 -22.57
CA VAL A 224 5.79 8.52 -21.20
C VAL A 224 6.74 9.36 -20.35
N ILE A 225 8.06 9.22 -20.54
CA ILE A 225 9.05 10.07 -19.87
C ILE A 225 8.87 11.53 -20.30
N ARG A 226 8.70 11.79 -21.59
CA ARG A 226 8.49 13.14 -22.12
C ARG A 226 7.26 13.81 -21.51
N ASP A 227 6.17 13.06 -21.36
CA ASP A 227 4.89 13.59 -20.87
C ASP A 227 4.70 13.37 -19.34
N MET A 228 5.77 13.04 -18.61
CA MET A 228 5.69 12.58 -17.21
C MET A 228 5.00 13.57 -16.27
N ALA A 229 5.31 14.86 -16.40
CA ALA A 229 4.74 15.92 -15.56
C ALA A 229 3.22 16.07 -15.78
N ASP A 230 2.75 15.87 -17.01
CA ASP A 230 1.33 15.95 -17.36
C ASP A 230 0.56 14.69 -16.91
N ILE A 231 1.18 13.52 -17.06
CA ILE A 231 0.59 12.24 -16.66
C ILE A 231 0.48 12.14 -15.13
N ALA A 232 1.52 12.59 -14.42
CA ALA A 232 1.71 12.33 -13.00
C ALA A 232 2.14 13.60 -12.22
N PRO A 233 1.32 14.68 -12.20
CA PRO A 233 1.65 15.92 -11.51
C PRO A 233 1.88 15.75 -9.99
N MET A 234 1.33 14.69 -9.37
CA MET A 234 1.58 14.37 -7.97
C MET A 234 3.04 14.04 -7.68
N LEU A 235 3.86 13.69 -8.68
CA LEU A 235 5.31 13.57 -8.49
C LEU A 235 5.87 14.86 -7.90
N SER A 236 5.63 16.00 -8.53
CA SER A 236 6.10 17.31 -8.06
C SER A 236 5.51 17.70 -6.72
N VAL A 237 4.20 17.46 -6.51
CA VAL A 237 3.53 17.74 -5.22
C VAL A 237 4.18 16.98 -4.07
N LEU A 238 4.64 15.76 -4.33
CA LEU A 238 5.28 14.87 -3.36
C LEU A 238 6.81 15.02 -3.36
N GLY A 239 7.36 16.05 -4.01
CA GLY A 239 8.80 16.34 -3.99
C GLY A 239 9.67 15.49 -4.91
N TYR A 240 9.08 14.73 -5.84
CA TYR A 240 9.81 14.04 -6.90
C TYR A 240 9.86 14.90 -8.16
N ASP A 241 11.07 15.20 -8.65
CA ASP A 241 11.22 15.87 -9.94
C ASP A 241 10.77 14.92 -11.08
N PRO A 242 9.71 15.27 -11.85
CA PRO A 242 9.21 14.45 -12.95
C PRO A 242 10.17 14.39 -14.14
N TYR A 243 11.12 15.34 -14.26
CA TYR A 243 12.08 15.40 -15.36
C TYR A 243 13.40 14.68 -15.06
N SER A 244 13.75 14.49 -13.78
CA SER A 244 14.95 13.74 -13.37
C SER A 244 14.79 12.23 -13.51
N ASN A 245 15.76 11.56 -14.15
CA ASN A 245 15.71 10.12 -14.44
C ASN A 245 17.09 9.44 -14.22
N PRO A 246 17.40 8.95 -13.00
CA PRO A 246 16.62 9.03 -11.76
C PRO A 246 16.71 10.39 -11.05
N PRO A 247 15.77 10.69 -10.14
CA PRO A 247 15.97 11.68 -9.09
C PRO A 247 17.12 11.28 -8.16
N ASP A 248 17.77 12.27 -7.57
CA ASP A 248 18.62 12.07 -6.40
C ASP A 248 17.72 11.88 -5.17
N TYR A 249 17.61 10.65 -4.68
CA TYR A 249 16.87 10.34 -3.47
C TYR A 249 17.67 10.61 -2.19
N GLY A 250 18.98 10.88 -2.29
CA GLY A 250 19.88 11.04 -1.16
C GLY A 250 20.88 9.88 -1.00
N LYS A 251 21.74 9.99 0.01
CA LYS A 251 22.81 9.03 0.29
C LYS A 251 22.42 8.10 1.45
N PRO A 252 22.59 6.78 1.32
CA PRO A 252 22.20 5.83 2.36
C PRO A 252 23.17 5.82 3.54
N ASP A 253 22.63 5.49 4.72
CA ASP A 253 23.42 5.13 5.89
C ASP A 253 24.36 3.94 5.59
N SER A 254 25.51 3.90 6.26
CA SER A 254 26.56 2.90 6.01
C SER A 254 26.07 1.45 6.18
N TYR A 255 25.27 1.18 7.20
CA TYR A 255 24.76 -0.17 7.46
C TYR A 255 23.76 -0.64 6.38
N VAL A 256 23.03 0.28 5.73
CA VAL A 256 22.15 -0.07 4.60
C VAL A 256 22.98 -0.44 3.37
N GLN A 257 24.11 0.22 3.16
CA GLN A 257 25.06 -0.15 2.11
C GLN A 257 25.63 -1.55 2.36
N GLU A 258 25.99 -1.85 3.62
CA GLU A 258 26.46 -3.17 4.03
C GLU A 258 25.39 -4.25 3.82
N ASN A 259 24.15 -4.00 4.25
CA ASN A 259 23.01 -4.89 4.01
C ASN A 259 22.82 -5.15 2.51
N THR A 260 22.92 -4.11 1.69
CA THR A 260 22.82 -4.22 0.24
C THR A 260 23.94 -5.08 -0.34
N TYR A 261 25.17 -4.91 0.13
CA TYR A 261 26.29 -5.76 -0.26
C TYR A 261 26.04 -7.23 0.12
N LYS A 262 25.64 -7.51 1.37
CA LYS A 262 25.30 -8.86 1.84
C LYS A 262 24.21 -9.51 0.99
N VAL A 263 23.20 -8.75 0.60
CA VAL A 263 22.12 -9.22 -0.28
C VAL A 263 22.64 -9.58 -1.68
N ARG A 264 23.44 -8.69 -2.29
CA ARG A 264 23.96 -8.88 -3.66
C ARG A 264 25.01 -9.97 -3.76
N SER A 265 25.82 -10.15 -2.73
CA SER A 265 26.88 -11.18 -2.70
C SER A 265 26.34 -12.58 -2.47
N ASN A 266 25.08 -12.73 -2.00
CA ASN A 266 24.50 -14.02 -1.63
C ASN A 266 23.13 -14.28 -2.29
N PRO A 267 22.99 -14.16 -3.62
CA PRO A 267 21.68 -14.26 -4.28
C PRO A 267 21.03 -15.64 -4.12
N GLN A 268 21.83 -16.70 -4.20
CA GLN A 268 21.36 -18.09 -4.06
C GLN A 268 20.82 -18.36 -2.65
N MET A 269 21.46 -17.80 -1.62
CA MET A 269 21.00 -17.93 -0.24
C MET A 269 19.63 -17.29 -0.04
N TRP A 270 19.42 -16.08 -0.58
CA TRP A 270 18.13 -15.41 -0.48
C TRP A 270 17.03 -16.09 -1.32
N GLU A 271 17.38 -16.67 -2.46
CA GLU A 271 16.44 -17.48 -3.25
C GLU A 271 16.04 -18.76 -2.50
N HIS A 272 17.00 -19.46 -1.89
CA HIS A 272 16.75 -20.62 -1.05
C HIS A 272 15.84 -20.26 0.14
N ARG A 273 16.19 -19.18 0.85
CA ARG A 273 15.40 -18.68 1.97
C ARG A 273 13.97 -18.29 1.57
N ALA A 274 13.79 -17.71 0.38
CA ALA A 274 12.46 -17.44 -0.17
C ALA A 274 11.67 -18.72 -0.42
N LYS A 275 12.30 -19.76 -0.98
CA LYS A 275 11.67 -21.07 -1.21
C LYS A 275 11.27 -21.73 0.11
N GLU A 276 12.16 -21.73 1.11
CA GLU A 276 11.89 -22.32 2.44
C GLU A 276 10.75 -21.60 3.17
N LEU A 277 10.82 -20.26 3.26
CA LEU A 277 9.85 -19.49 4.04
C LEU A 277 8.49 -19.35 3.35
N LEU A 278 8.48 -19.28 2.01
CA LEU A 278 7.25 -19.01 1.25
C LEU A 278 6.66 -20.27 0.61
N ASN A 279 7.38 -21.40 0.60
CA ASN A 279 6.94 -22.67 0.02
C ASN A 279 6.31 -22.52 -1.39
N ARG A 280 6.91 -21.64 -2.21
CA ARG A 280 6.37 -21.29 -3.54
C ARG A 280 6.71 -22.35 -4.57
N ASP A 281 5.69 -22.89 -5.22
CA ASP A 281 5.84 -23.68 -6.44
C ASP A 281 6.08 -22.72 -7.63
N PRO A 282 7.23 -22.78 -8.33
CA PRO A 282 7.55 -21.89 -9.46
C PRO A 282 6.53 -21.91 -10.59
N LEU A 283 5.73 -22.98 -10.71
CA LEU A 283 4.73 -23.16 -11.76
C LEU A 283 3.46 -22.30 -11.53
N ALA A 284 3.15 -21.94 -10.28
CA ALA A 284 1.95 -21.16 -9.96
C ALA A 284 2.08 -19.67 -10.34
N ASP A 285 3.30 -19.11 -10.31
CA ASP A 285 3.58 -17.70 -10.66
C ASP A 285 3.60 -17.41 -12.17
N ASN A 286 3.68 -18.47 -13.00
CA ASN A 286 3.71 -18.38 -14.47
C ASN A 286 2.36 -18.67 -15.14
N LEU A 287 1.33 -19.04 -14.39
CA LEU A 287 0.00 -19.22 -14.96
C LEU A 287 -0.58 -17.84 -15.32
N PRO A 288 -1.02 -17.63 -16.57
CA PRO A 288 -1.84 -16.48 -16.89
C PRO A 288 -3.05 -16.48 -15.95
N PRO A 289 -3.54 -15.33 -15.45
CA PRO A 289 -4.84 -15.29 -14.83
C PRO A 289 -5.83 -15.93 -15.81
N LYS A 290 -6.62 -16.90 -15.31
CA LYS A 290 -7.74 -17.46 -16.08
C LYS A 290 -8.54 -16.28 -16.64
N ALA A 291 -8.92 -16.40 -17.92
CA ALA A 291 -9.70 -15.39 -18.61
C ALA A 291 -10.88 -14.97 -17.73
N LYS A 292 -11.12 -13.65 -17.70
CA LYS A 292 -12.20 -12.94 -16.99
C LYS A 292 -13.36 -13.88 -16.61
N ASP A 293 -13.53 -14.13 -15.31
CA ASP A 293 -14.89 -14.25 -14.80
C ASP A 293 -15.51 -12.87 -15.00
N THR A 294 -16.42 -12.81 -15.96
CA THR A 294 -17.35 -11.71 -16.15
C THR A 294 -18.32 -11.71 -14.97
N ASP A 295 -17.86 -11.25 -13.82
CA ASP A 295 -18.75 -10.53 -12.91
C ASP A 295 -18.80 -9.09 -13.43
N GLU A 296 -19.68 -8.89 -14.40
CA GLU A 296 -20.19 -7.57 -14.76
C GLU A 296 -20.91 -6.98 -13.54
N ASP A 297 -20.18 -6.23 -12.71
CA ASP A 297 -20.80 -5.19 -11.90
C ASP A 297 -21.08 -3.98 -12.81
N ASP A 298 -22.03 -4.17 -13.73
CA ASP A 298 -22.75 -3.07 -14.38
C ASP A 298 -23.66 -2.40 -13.33
N TYR A 299 -23.12 -1.38 -12.68
CA TYR A 299 -23.94 -0.31 -12.11
C TYR A 299 -23.35 1.05 -12.48
N GLY A 300 -23.65 1.47 -13.72
CA GLY A 300 -24.04 2.84 -14.00
C GLY A 300 -22.93 3.81 -14.41
N ALA A 301 -22.58 3.76 -15.69
CA ALA A 301 -22.13 4.96 -16.40
C ALA A 301 -23.32 5.94 -16.52
N GLY A 302 -23.24 7.08 -15.83
CA GLY A 302 -24.22 8.14 -15.91
C GLY A 302 -24.22 8.84 -17.28
N SER A 303 -25.34 8.65 -18.00
CA SER A 303 -26.03 9.55 -18.93
C SER A 303 -25.20 10.36 -19.94
N LYS A 304 -25.23 9.92 -21.21
CA LYS A 304 -25.18 10.84 -22.36
C LYS A 304 -26.61 11.31 -22.65
N ASP A 305 -26.80 12.62 -22.64
CA ASP A 305 -28.01 13.32 -23.06
C ASP A 305 -28.54 12.81 -24.40
N ARG A 306 -29.77 12.29 -24.39
CA ARG A 306 -30.63 12.24 -25.57
C ARG A 306 -31.13 13.67 -25.82
N LYS A 307 -30.52 14.36 -26.78
CA LYS A 307 -31.17 15.51 -27.41
C LYS A 307 -32.33 15.02 -28.26
N SER A 308 -33.54 15.35 -27.84
CA SER A 308 -34.74 15.38 -28.68
C SER A 308 -34.76 16.70 -29.45
N ARG A 309 -34.58 16.62 -30.77
CA ARG A 309 -35.33 17.34 -31.81
C ARG A 309 -34.86 16.87 -33.17
#